data_AF-A0A952HK83-F1
#
_entry.id   AF-A0A952HK83-F1
#
_cell.length_a   1.000
_cell.length_b   1.000
_cell.length_c   1.000
_cell.angle_alpha   90.00
_cell.angle_beta   90.00
_cell.angle_gamma   90.00
#
_symmetry.space_group_name_H-M   'P 1'
#
loop_
_entity.id
_entity.type
_entity.pdbx_description
1 polymer ?
#
loop_
_entity_poly.entity_id
_entity_poly.type
_entity_poly.pdbx_seq_one_letter_code
_entity_poly.pdbx_strand_id
1 'polypeptide(L)'
;MEKKLNITFLILFFVLVGIIYLSSKYPEITILKILKFGLEASFVGFIADSYAIYGLFYKLGPHTNIILRKRKSIENKVIDFVANFLLSKEVIEKELSNVRFDVDIISKIENPETKKKVVDFLKSVIEKKIKEKKDYLEEFKELPLGAFVKTAFYDFAEKFLAKYLDKNLESMVDELLKKVKDDENIKKSLNSELKEEITKIILENHDFIVDLVKRRLESISDKEFIDAVKKASWDELQWIRFNGAVLGFVIGVFLGILNLVW
;
A
#
# COMPACT_ATOMS: atom_id res chain seq x y z
N MET A 1 -19.80 -10.10 -9.26
CA MET A 1 -20.09 -8.77 -9.84
C MET A 1 -20.56 -8.84 -11.29
N GLU A 2 -19.95 -9.68 -12.15
CA GLU A 2 -20.48 -9.98 -13.50
C GLU A 2 -21.98 -10.38 -13.52
N LYS A 3 -22.46 -11.06 -12.47
CA LYS A 3 -23.90 -11.41 -12.33
C LYS A 3 -24.84 -10.20 -12.26
N LYS A 4 -24.46 -9.11 -11.59
CA LYS A 4 -25.31 -7.90 -11.50
C LYS A 4 -25.43 -7.21 -12.86
N LEU A 5 -24.34 -7.23 -13.63
CA LEU A 5 -24.27 -6.64 -14.96
C LEU A 5 -25.22 -7.31 -15.96
N ASN A 6 -25.28 -8.63 -15.93
CA ASN A 6 -26.17 -9.38 -16.80
C ASN A 6 -27.64 -9.07 -16.48
N ILE A 7 -27.98 -8.79 -15.22
CA ILE A 7 -29.36 -8.48 -14.81
C ILE A 7 -29.79 -7.10 -15.31
N THR A 8 -28.98 -6.05 -15.15
CA THR A 8 -29.34 -4.70 -15.62
C THR A 8 -29.53 -4.66 -17.14
N PHE A 9 -28.65 -5.31 -17.90
CA PHE A 9 -28.79 -5.42 -19.35
C PHE A 9 -30.05 -6.19 -19.74
N LEU A 10 -30.34 -7.33 -19.10
CA LEU A 10 -31.56 -8.10 -19.36
C LEU A 10 -32.80 -7.29 -19.07
N ILE A 11 -32.86 -6.55 -17.96
CA ILE A 11 -33.98 -5.67 -17.63
C ILE A 11 -34.18 -4.62 -18.73
N LEU A 12 -33.11 -3.91 -19.12
CA LEU A 12 -33.19 -2.88 -20.16
C LEU A 12 -33.66 -3.49 -21.50
N PHE A 13 -33.14 -4.66 -21.86
CA PHE A 13 -33.53 -5.39 -23.07
C PHE A 13 -35.02 -5.78 -23.07
N PHE A 14 -35.52 -6.36 -21.97
CA PHE A 14 -36.93 -6.75 -21.88
C PHE A 14 -37.87 -5.53 -21.85
N VAL A 15 -37.47 -4.44 -21.19
CA VAL A 15 -38.22 -3.17 -21.21
C VAL A 15 -38.28 -2.61 -22.63
N LEU A 16 -37.16 -2.61 -23.36
CA LEU A 16 -37.11 -2.19 -24.76
C LEU A 16 -38.03 -3.04 -25.64
N VAL A 17 -37.93 -4.37 -25.56
CA VAL A 17 -38.79 -5.28 -26.34
C VAL A 17 -40.26 -5.08 -26.01
N GLY A 18 -40.60 -4.89 -24.73
CA GLY A 18 -41.96 -4.60 -24.29
C GLY A 18 -42.52 -3.31 -24.88
N ILE A 19 -41.74 -2.23 -24.90
CA ILE A 19 -42.16 -0.96 -25.50
C ILE A 19 -42.24 -1.04 -27.02
N ILE A 20 -41.34 -1.76 -27.69
CA ILE A 20 -41.43 -2.01 -29.14
C ILE A 20 -42.74 -2.76 -29.47
N TYR A 21 -43.08 -3.78 -28.67
CA TYR A 21 -44.33 -4.53 -28.84
C TYR A 21 -45.56 -3.64 -28.62
N LEU A 22 -45.60 -2.88 -27.52
CA LEU A 22 -46.72 -1.98 -27.21
C LEU A 22 -46.86 -0.87 -28.26
N SER A 23 -45.76 -0.27 -28.71
CA SER A 23 -45.76 0.75 -29.76
C SER A 23 -46.22 0.20 -31.11
N SER A 24 -46.01 -1.10 -31.38
CA SER A 24 -46.49 -1.77 -32.60
C SER A 24 -47.99 -2.08 -32.51
N LYS A 25 -48.48 -2.44 -31.32
CA LYS A 25 -49.89 -2.80 -31.09
C LYS A 25 -50.81 -1.58 -31.00
N TYR A 26 -50.32 -0.47 -30.45
CA TYR A 26 -51.08 0.76 -30.21
C TYR A 26 -50.40 1.98 -30.89
N PRO A 27 -50.35 2.03 -32.23
CA PRO A 27 -49.62 3.07 -32.97
C PRO A 27 -50.21 4.48 -32.79
N GLU A 28 -51.46 4.61 -32.37
CA GLU A 28 -52.12 5.88 -32.05
C GLU A 28 -51.56 6.57 -30.81
N ILE A 29 -50.90 5.82 -29.90
CA ILE A 29 -50.37 6.37 -28.66
C ILE A 29 -49.01 7.02 -28.90
N THR A 30 -49.01 8.34 -29.09
CA THR A 30 -47.82 9.14 -29.40
C THR A 30 -46.70 9.02 -28.33
N ILE A 31 -47.06 8.95 -27.04
CA ILE A 31 -46.07 8.78 -25.97
C ILE A 31 -45.28 7.46 -26.12
N LEU A 32 -45.90 6.38 -26.63
CA LEU A 32 -45.21 5.11 -26.85
C LEU A 32 -44.15 5.21 -27.95
N LYS A 33 -44.42 6.01 -29.00
CA LYS A 33 -43.43 6.28 -30.05
C LYS A 33 -42.22 7.04 -29.49
N ILE A 34 -42.46 8.11 -28.71
CA ILE A 34 -41.37 8.88 -28.07
C ILE A 34 -40.55 7.99 -27.13
N LEU A 35 -41.21 7.20 -26.28
CA LEU A 35 -40.55 6.27 -25.37
C LEU A 35 -39.75 5.20 -26.11
N LYS A 36 -40.25 4.69 -27.24
CA LYS A 36 -39.52 3.77 -28.11
C LYS A 36 -38.22 4.41 -28.63
N PHE A 37 -38.27 5.63 -29.17
CA PHE A 37 -37.06 6.35 -29.61
C PHE A 37 -36.06 6.57 -28.47
N GLY A 38 -36.55 6.98 -27.29
CA GLY A 38 -35.74 7.09 -26.08
C GLY A 38 -35.05 5.77 -25.72
N LEU A 39 -35.80 4.68 -25.64
CA LEU A 39 -35.26 3.37 -25.25
C LEU A 39 -34.31 2.78 -26.29
N GLU A 40 -34.57 2.94 -27.59
CA GLU A 40 -33.65 2.49 -28.65
C GLU A 40 -32.30 3.23 -28.55
N ALA A 41 -32.35 4.56 -28.40
CA ALA A 41 -31.14 5.37 -28.22
C ALA A 41 -30.43 5.06 -26.88
N SER A 42 -31.18 4.84 -25.81
CA SER A 42 -30.65 4.40 -24.51
C SER A 42 -29.91 3.07 -24.60
N PHE A 43 -30.50 2.10 -25.31
CA PHE A 43 -29.92 0.78 -25.49
C PHE A 43 -28.64 0.83 -26.33
N VAL A 44 -28.63 1.63 -27.40
CA VAL A 44 -27.42 1.87 -28.20
C VAL A 44 -26.31 2.52 -27.36
N GLY A 45 -26.64 3.56 -26.58
CA GLY A 45 -25.69 4.22 -25.68
C GLY A 45 -25.12 3.25 -24.64
N PHE A 46 -25.98 2.44 -24.02
CA PHE A 46 -25.54 1.39 -23.10
C PHE A 46 -24.58 0.40 -23.76
N ILE A 47 -24.90 -0.09 -24.96
CA ILE A 47 -24.05 -1.06 -25.68
C ILE A 47 -22.71 -0.44 -26.06
N ALA A 48 -22.68 0.79 -26.55
CA ALA A 48 -21.47 1.47 -26.97
C ALA A 48 -20.46 1.58 -25.80
N ASP A 49 -20.91 2.05 -24.65
CA ASP A 49 -20.06 2.16 -23.46
C ASP A 49 -19.68 0.78 -22.91
N SER A 50 -20.60 -0.20 -22.98
CA SER A 50 -20.32 -1.58 -22.61
C SER A 50 -19.21 -2.19 -23.46
N TYR A 51 -19.21 -1.92 -24.76
CA TYR A 51 -18.18 -2.37 -25.69
C TYR A 51 -16.84 -1.71 -25.38
N ALA A 52 -16.82 -0.39 -25.14
CA ALA A 52 -15.61 0.34 -24.77
C ALA A 52 -14.98 -0.24 -23.48
N ILE A 53 -15.80 -0.45 -22.44
CA ILE A 53 -15.33 -1.00 -21.16
C ILE A 53 -14.87 -2.44 -21.30
N TYR A 54 -15.60 -3.28 -22.04
CA TYR A 54 -15.13 -4.64 -22.30
C TYR A 54 -13.81 -4.64 -23.09
N GLY A 55 -13.66 -3.72 -24.04
CA GLY A 55 -12.43 -3.48 -24.79
C GLY A 55 -11.27 -2.93 -23.96
N LEU A 56 -11.49 -2.44 -22.74
CA LEU A 56 -10.38 -2.14 -21.81
C LEU A 56 -9.70 -3.41 -21.32
N PHE A 57 -10.48 -4.44 -21.00
CA PHE A 57 -9.99 -5.65 -20.31
C PHE A 57 -9.81 -6.87 -21.20
N TYR A 58 -10.49 -6.93 -22.34
CA TYR A 58 -10.52 -8.11 -23.20
C TYR A 58 -10.22 -7.75 -24.65
N LYS A 59 -9.72 -8.73 -25.39
CA LYS A 59 -9.41 -8.59 -26.82
C LYS A 59 -10.67 -8.85 -27.65
N LEU A 60 -11.25 -7.78 -28.18
CA LEU A 60 -12.38 -7.77 -29.12
C LEU A 60 -11.96 -7.37 -30.55
N GLY A 61 -10.74 -6.87 -30.72
CA GLY A 61 -10.21 -6.33 -31.97
C GLY A 61 -8.78 -5.82 -31.82
N PRO A 62 -8.15 -5.30 -32.90
CA PRO A 62 -6.72 -4.97 -32.92
C PRO A 62 -6.29 -3.90 -31.90
N HIS A 63 -7.19 -2.98 -31.54
CA HIS A 63 -6.89 -1.86 -30.64
C HIS A 63 -7.43 -2.01 -29.21
N THR A 64 -8.10 -3.14 -28.91
CA THR A 64 -8.71 -3.42 -27.60
C THR A 64 -7.72 -4.14 -26.67
N ASN A 65 -8.16 -4.57 -25.49
CA ASN A 65 -7.33 -5.01 -24.38
C ASN A 65 -6.32 -3.92 -23.95
N ILE A 66 -6.82 -2.69 -23.81
CA ILE A 66 -6.00 -1.49 -23.59
C ILE A 66 -5.17 -1.63 -22.31
N ILE A 67 -5.73 -2.22 -21.25
CA ILE A 67 -5.07 -2.38 -19.95
C ILE A 67 -3.84 -3.29 -20.09
N LEU A 68 -3.96 -4.47 -20.69
CA LEU A 68 -2.79 -5.34 -20.90
C LEU A 68 -1.79 -4.73 -21.90
N ARG A 69 -2.28 -4.10 -22.97
CA ARG A 69 -1.38 -3.43 -23.94
C ARG A 69 -0.57 -2.30 -23.32
N LYS A 70 -1.11 -1.62 -22.30
CA LYS A 70 -0.44 -0.55 -21.57
C LYS A 70 0.20 -1.02 -20.27
N ARG A 71 0.20 -2.33 -19.98
CA ARG A 71 0.73 -2.91 -18.73
C ARG A 71 2.11 -2.37 -18.38
N LYS A 72 3.09 -2.47 -19.29
CA LYS A 72 4.45 -1.94 -19.05
C LYS A 72 4.50 -0.45 -18.73
N SER A 73 3.66 0.35 -19.40
CA SER A 73 3.55 1.78 -19.10
C SER A 73 2.94 2.04 -17.74
N ILE A 74 1.95 1.24 -17.31
CA ILE A 74 1.34 1.34 -15.99
C ILE A 74 2.35 0.92 -14.92
N GLU A 75 3.04 -0.21 -15.11
CA GLU A 75 4.11 -0.68 -14.21
C GLU A 75 5.16 0.40 -13.99
N ASN A 76 5.70 0.97 -15.08
CA ASN A 76 6.72 2.01 -15.00
C ASN A 76 6.20 3.26 -14.28
N LYS A 77 4.94 3.67 -14.49
CA LYS A 77 4.34 4.81 -13.79
C LYS A 77 4.13 4.54 -12.29
N VAL A 78 3.78 3.31 -11.91
CA VAL A 78 3.67 2.94 -10.49
C VAL A 78 5.04 2.93 -9.83
N ILE A 79 6.05 2.38 -10.51
CA ILE A 79 7.44 2.39 -10.04
C ILE A 79 7.93 3.83 -9.87
N ASP A 80 7.71 4.67 -10.87
CA ASP A 80 8.06 6.09 -10.86
C ASP A 80 7.34 6.86 -9.73
N PHE A 81 6.06 6.61 -9.52
CA PHE A 81 5.30 7.20 -8.41
C PHE A 81 5.87 6.78 -7.05
N VAL A 82 6.19 5.50 -6.87
CA VAL A 82 6.77 5.03 -5.60
C VAL A 82 8.15 5.66 -5.38
N ALA A 83 9.00 5.65 -6.41
CA ALA A 83 10.35 6.16 -6.31
C ALA A 83 10.40 7.67 -6.08
N ASN A 84 9.72 8.44 -6.93
CA ASN A 84 9.93 9.89 -7.01
C ASN A 84 8.90 10.69 -6.22
N PHE A 85 7.72 10.13 -5.93
CA PHE A 85 6.67 10.84 -5.21
C PHE A 85 6.49 10.31 -3.79
N LEU A 86 6.29 9.00 -3.63
CA LEU A 86 5.96 8.40 -2.34
C LEU A 86 7.17 8.35 -1.39
N LEU A 87 8.36 8.03 -1.90
CA LEU A 87 9.59 7.97 -1.12
C LEU A 87 10.44 9.24 -1.24
N SER A 88 9.83 10.35 -1.67
CA SER A 88 10.48 11.65 -1.66
C SER A 88 10.83 12.06 -0.22
N LYS A 89 11.95 12.79 -0.08
CA LYS A 89 12.43 13.29 1.21
C LYS A 89 11.34 14.09 1.92
N GLU A 90 10.63 14.93 1.18
CA GLU A 90 9.58 15.81 1.71
C GLU A 90 8.39 15.01 2.27
N VAL A 91 7.97 13.93 1.59
CA VAL A 91 6.90 13.06 2.10
C VAL A 91 7.36 12.30 3.33
N ILE A 92 8.58 11.76 3.32
CA ILE A 92 9.15 11.02 4.48
C ILE A 92 9.24 11.93 5.70
N GLU A 93 9.83 13.13 5.56
CA GLU A 93 9.96 14.09 6.66
C GLU A 93 8.58 14.52 7.19
N LYS A 94 7.61 14.73 6.30
CA LYS A 94 6.24 15.06 6.68
C LYS A 94 5.56 13.93 7.46
N GLU A 95 5.64 12.69 6.99
CA GLU A 95 5.04 11.54 7.69
C GLU A 95 5.72 11.31 9.05
N LEU A 96 7.05 11.43 9.11
CA LEU A 96 7.82 11.34 10.36
C LEU A 96 7.55 12.52 11.30
N SER A 97 7.17 13.70 10.80
CA SER A 97 6.83 14.85 11.65
C SER A 97 5.66 14.54 12.59
N ASN A 98 4.71 13.72 12.14
CA ASN A 98 3.54 13.30 12.91
C ASN A 98 3.85 12.22 13.96
N VAL A 99 5.03 11.58 13.88
CA VAL A 99 5.44 10.54 14.82
C VAL A 99 6.06 11.17 16.07
N ARG A 100 5.70 10.65 17.24
CA ARG A 100 6.24 11.02 18.55
C ARG A 100 7.05 9.86 19.10
N PHE A 101 8.26 9.67 18.57
CA PHE A 101 9.14 8.58 18.99
C PHE A 101 9.47 8.63 20.47
N ASP A 102 9.56 9.83 21.03
CA ASP A 102 9.71 10.06 22.45
C ASP A 102 8.59 9.40 23.27
N VAL A 103 7.34 9.48 22.83
CA VAL A 103 6.20 8.85 23.55
C VAL A 103 6.10 7.36 23.23
N ASP A 104 6.20 7.01 21.95
CA ASP A 104 5.96 5.65 21.47
C ASP A 104 7.03 4.65 21.93
N ILE A 105 8.30 5.06 21.94
CA ILE A 105 9.40 4.19 22.37
C ILE A 105 9.39 4.05 23.89
N ILE A 106 9.24 5.15 24.62
CA ILE A 106 9.22 5.12 26.09
C ILE A 106 8.07 4.24 26.58
N SER A 107 6.85 4.44 26.06
CA SER A 107 5.68 3.65 26.45
C SER A 107 5.82 2.16 26.11
N LYS A 108 6.46 1.82 24.97
CA LYS A 108 6.74 0.42 24.63
C LYS A 108 7.78 -0.21 25.56
N ILE A 109 8.85 0.49 25.90
CA ILE A 109 9.90 -0.06 26.80
C ILE A 109 9.39 -0.18 28.25
N GLU A 110 8.39 0.61 28.66
CA GLU A 110 7.74 0.43 29.97
C GLU A 110 7.01 -0.90 30.11
N ASN A 111 6.52 -1.46 29.00
CA ASN A 111 5.89 -2.78 29.03
C ASN A 111 6.92 -3.83 29.52
N PRO A 112 6.61 -4.62 30.55
CA PRO A 112 7.55 -5.60 31.13
C PRO A 112 8.13 -6.59 30.12
N GLU A 113 7.34 -7.04 29.14
CA GLU A 113 7.82 -7.98 28.11
C GLU A 113 8.84 -7.32 27.18
N THR A 114 8.57 -6.08 26.76
CA THR A 114 9.48 -5.34 25.88
C THR A 114 10.73 -4.91 26.62
N LYS A 115 10.59 -4.47 27.87
CA LYS A 115 11.74 -4.18 28.75
C LYS A 115 12.67 -5.36 28.84
N LYS A 116 12.13 -6.55 29.13
CA LYS A 116 12.90 -7.78 29.19
C LYS A 116 13.63 -8.07 27.87
N LYS A 117 12.95 -7.92 26.72
CA LYS A 117 13.60 -8.06 25.40
C LYS A 117 14.74 -7.07 25.18
N VAL A 118 14.58 -5.81 25.60
CA VAL A 118 15.64 -4.79 25.51
C VAL A 118 16.81 -5.16 26.41
N VAL A 119 16.55 -5.58 27.64
CA VAL A 119 17.56 -6.03 28.61
C VAL A 119 18.32 -7.24 28.06
N ASP A 120 17.61 -8.25 27.55
CA ASP A 120 18.21 -9.46 26.96
C ASP A 120 19.05 -9.12 25.72
N PHE A 121 18.57 -8.20 24.87
CA PHE A 121 19.34 -7.69 23.73
C PHE A 121 20.63 -7.00 24.19
N LEU A 122 20.55 -6.09 25.16
CA LEU A 122 21.72 -5.40 25.70
C LEU A 122 22.73 -6.38 26.31
N LYS A 123 22.28 -7.40 27.04
CA LYS A 123 23.14 -8.50 27.54
C LYS A 123 23.89 -9.15 26.38
N SER A 124 23.17 -9.56 25.33
CA SER A 124 23.77 -10.24 24.17
C SER A 124 24.82 -9.38 23.45
N VAL A 125 24.60 -8.06 23.33
CA VAL A 125 25.54 -7.14 22.71
C VAL A 125 26.80 -6.98 23.57
N ILE A 126 26.64 -6.88 24.89
CA ILE A 126 27.77 -6.75 25.82
C ILE A 126 28.59 -8.05 25.85
N GLU A 127 27.94 -9.21 25.97
CA GLU A 127 28.60 -10.52 25.91
C GLU A 127 29.40 -10.69 24.62
N LYS A 128 28.82 -10.29 23.48
CA LYS A 128 29.51 -10.32 22.19
C LYS A 128 30.75 -9.42 22.19
N LYS A 129 30.64 -8.17 22.68
CA LYS A 129 31.79 -7.23 22.75
C LYS A 129 32.89 -7.69 23.71
N ILE A 130 32.53 -8.33 24.82
CA ILE A 130 33.50 -8.91 25.75
C ILE A 130 34.27 -10.06 25.06
N LYS A 131 33.55 -10.93 24.36
CA LYS A 131 34.14 -12.04 23.61
C LYS A 131 35.05 -11.55 22.47
N GLU A 132 34.61 -10.56 21.70
CA GLU A 132 35.42 -9.93 20.65
C GLU A 132 36.73 -9.33 21.20
N LYS A 133 36.72 -8.76 22.42
CA LYS A 133 37.93 -8.23 23.06
C LYS A 133 38.87 -9.31 23.62
N LYS A 134 38.38 -10.52 23.89
CA LYS A 134 39.19 -11.66 24.39
C LYS A 134 40.21 -12.12 23.34
N ASP A 135 39.85 -12.07 22.06
CA ASP A 135 40.70 -12.47 20.93
C ASP A 135 41.91 -11.53 20.71
N TYR A 136 41.79 -10.23 21.00
CA TYR A 136 42.90 -9.25 20.89
C TYR A 136 44.07 -9.50 21.85
N LEU A 137 43.88 -10.37 22.85
CA LEU A 137 44.84 -10.55 23.94
C LEU A 137 45.62 -11.87 23.82
N GLU A 138 45.22 -12.74 22.90
CA GLU A 138 45.99 -13.94 22.53
C GLU A 138 47.31 -13.61 21.79
N GLU A 139 47.45 -12.38 21.29
CA GLU A 139 48.63 -11.87 20.58
C GLU A 139 49.85 -11.56 21.48
N PHE A 140 49.70 -11.55 22.81
CA PHE A 140 50.78 -11.24 23.77
C PHE A 140 51.28 -12.51 24.52
N LYS A 141 51.86 -13.47 23.79
CA LYS A 141 52.28 -14.80 24.29
C LYS A 141 53.74 -14.90 24.80
N GLU A 142 54.33 -13.86 25.37
CA GLU A 142 55.78 -13.88 25.66
C GLU A 142 56.18 -14.31 27.09
N LEU A 143 55.27 -14.47 28.07
CA LEU A 143 55.63 -14.95 29.44
C LEU A 143 54.54 -15.81 30.12
N PRO A 144 54.86 -16.97 30.73
CA PRO A 144 53.89 -17.93 31.27
C PRO A 144 53.14 -17.44 32.52
N LEU A 145 53.79 -16.68 33.40
CA LEU A 145 53.15 -16.12 34.60
C LEU A 145 52.23 -14.93 34.26
N GLY A 146 52.63 -14.12 33.28
CA GLY A 146 51.83 -13.01 32.75
C GLY A 146 50.57 -13.50 32.03
N ALA A 147 50.67 -14.58 31.25
CA ALA A 147 49.53 -15.21 30.62
C ALA A 147 48.52 -15.73 31.64
N PHE A 148 48.96 -16.47 32.67
CA PHE A 148 48.07 -17.02 33.70
C PHE A 148 47.33 -15.93 34.49
N VAL A 149 48.05 -14.90 34.98
CA VAL A 149 47.46 -13.78 35.73
C VAL A 149 46.47 -13.01 34.86
N LYS A 150 46.78 -12.82 33.58
CA LYS A 150 45.91 -12.12 32.63
C LYS A 150 44.64 -12.94 32.37
N THR A 151 44.74 -14.24 32.05
CA THR A 151 43.57 -15.09 31.81
C THR A 151 42.70 -15.20 33.06
N ALA A 152 43.28 -15.36 34.25
CA ALA A 152 42.54 -15.38 35.51
C ALA A 152 41.85 -14.04 35.81
N PHE A 153 42.51 -12.92 35.55
CA PHE A 153 41.93 -11.59 35.70
C PHE A 153 40.81 -11.34 34.68
N TYR A 154 40.95 -11.78 33.44
CA TYR A 154 39.90 -11.70 32.42
C TYR A 154 38.70 -12.57 32.74
N ASP A 155 38.90 -13.83 33.11
CA ASP A 155 37.78 -14.71 33.50
C ASP A 155 37.09 -14.20 34.77
N PHE A 156 37.84 -13.59 35.70
CA PHE A 156 37.28 -12.92 36.86
C PHE A 156 36.49 -11.67 36.47
N ALA A 157 37.06 -10.78 35.64
CA ALA A 157 36.40 -9.56 35.17
C ALA A 157 35.17 -9.88 34.32
N GLU A 158 35.22 -10.89 33.46
CA GLU A 158 34.12 -11.38 32.64
C GLU A 158 32.99 -11.92 33.52
N LYS A 159 33.29 -12.80 34.48
CA LYS A 159 32.29 -13.30 35.44
C LYS A 159 31.72 -12.22 36.34
N PHE A 160 32.56 -11.27 36.77
CA PHE A 160 32.14 -10.16 37.61
C PHE A 160 31.24 -9.18 36.83
N LEU A 161 31.64 -8.79 35.61
CA LEU A 161 30.85 -7.91 34.73
C LEU A 161 29.54 -8.59 34.35
N ALA A 162 29.56 -9.86 33.93
CA ALA A 162 28.36 -10.60 33.62
C ALA A 162 27.40 -10.64 34.82
N LYS A 163 27.89 -10.94 36.02
CA LYS A 163 27.07 -10.99 37.24
C LYS A 163 26.56 -9.61 37.69
N TYR A 164 27.37 -8.56 37.54
CA TYR A 164 26.98 -7.20 37.89
C TYR A 164 25.92 -6.67 36.91
N LEU A 165 26.10 -6.92 35.62
CA LEU A 165 25.13 -6.56 34.58
C LEU A 165 23.84 -7.37 34.75
N ASP A 166 23.91 -8.68 34.96
CA ASP A 166 22.72 -9.52 35.11
C ASP A 166 21.80 -9.06 36.26
N LYS A 167 22.40 -8.56 37.36
CA LYS A 167 21.68 -8.08 38.54
C LYS A 167 21.19 -6.63 38.44
N ASN A 168 21.85 -5.78 37.67
CA ASN A 168 21.60 -4.33 37.66
C ASN A 168 21.12 -3.77 36.31
N LEU A 169 21.11 -4.56 35.23
CA LEU A 169 20.77 -4.03 33.90
C LEU A 169 19.30 -3.57 33.83
N GLU A 170 18.39 -4.27 34.50
CA GLU A 170 16.99 -3.84 34.61
C GLU A 170 16.86 -2.49 35.32
N SER A 171 17.54 -2.30 36.45
CA SER A 171 17.50 -1.03 37.18
C SER A 171 18.19 0.11 36.42
N MET A 172 19.25 -0.18 35.66
CA MET A 172 19.89 0.79 34.77
C MET A 172 18.95 1.23 33.64
N VAL A 173 18.20 0.29 33.03
CA VAL A 173 17.19 0.61 32.02
C VAL A 173 16.09 1.47 32.63
N ASP A 174 15.63 1.17 33.84
CA ASP A 174 14.62 1.97 34.54
C ASP A 174 15.09 3.39 34.88
N GLU A 175 16.34 3.54 35.33
CA GLU A 175 16.92 4.84 35.64
C GLU A 175 17.11 5.68 34.36
N LEU A 176 17.54 5.06 33.25
CA LEU A 176 17.63 5.70 31.95
C LEU A 176 16.25 6.12 31.42
N LEU A 177 15.26 5.25 31.51
CA LEU A 177 13.88 5.58 31.11
C LEU A 177 13.34 6.77 31.91
N LYS A 178 13.61 6.81 33.21
CA LYS A 178 13.20 7.93 34.06
C LYS A 178 13.88 9.24 33.66
N LYS A 179 15.20 9.22 33.42
CA LYS A 179 15.94 10.40 32.95
C LYS A 179 15.43 10.90 31.59
N VAL A 180 15.17 9.99 30.66
CA VAL A 180 14.62 10.32 29.33
C VAL A 180 13.19 10.87 29.45
N LYS A 181 12.38 10.39 30.40
CA LYS A 181 11.02 10.89 30.67
C LYS A 181 10.97 12.28 31.30
N ASP A 182 11.91 12.58 32.19
CA ASP A 182 11.87 13.80 32.97
C ASP A 182 12.56 14.97 32.24
N ASP A 183 13.44 14.68 31.27
CA ASP A 183 14.20 15.68 30.53
C ASP A 183 13.60 15.96 29.13
N GLU A 184 12.99 17.14 28.98
CA GLU A 184 12.42 17.60 27.72
C GLU A 184 13.46 17.81 26.60
N ASN A 185 14.72 18.11 26.94
CA ASN A 185 15.78 18.22 25.92
C ASN A 185 16.14 16.84 25.37
N ILE A 186 16.25 15.83 26.24
CA ILE A 186 16.53 14.45 25.81
C ILE A 186 15.39 13.92 24.93
N LYS A 187 14.12 14.17 25.28
CA LYS A 187 12.98 13.79 24.42
C LYS A 187 13.06 14.43 23.04
N LYS A 188 13.35 15.73 22.99
CA LYS A 188 13.49 16.46 21.72
C LYS A 188 14.63 15.88 20.88
N SER A 189 15.80 15.69 21.48
CA SER A 189 16.98 15.12 20.81
C SER A 189 16.69 13.71 20.29
N LEU A 190 16.11 12.84 21.14
CA LEU A 190 15.72 11.49 20.76
C LEU A 190 14.75 11.52 19.56
N ASN A 191 13.74 12.39 19.60
CA ASN A 191 12.76 12.48 18.53
C ASN A 191 13.36 13.03 17.23
N SER A 192 14.25 14.04 17.28
CA SER A 192 14.91 14.56 16.08
C SER A 192 15.95 13.59 15.51
N GLU A 193 16.81 13.03 16.36
CA GLU A 193 17.87 12.09 15.95
C GLU A 193 17.27 10.83 15.32
N LEU A 194 16.22 10.27 15.90
CA LEU A 194 15.55 9.10 15.32
C LEU A 194 14.86 9.45 14.00
N LYS A 195 14.26 10.64 13.87
CA LYS A 195 13.66 11.08 12.61
C LYS A 195 14.72 11.22 11.52
N GLU A 196 15.85 11.84 11.84
CA GLU A 196 16.96 12.00 10.91
C GLU A 196 17.54 10.64 10.49
N GLU A 197 17.80 9.74 11.45
CA GLU A 197 18.35 8.41 11.16
C GLU A 197 17.37 7.56 10.35
N ILE A 198 16.08 7.57 10.70
CA ILE A 198 15.06 6.85 9.91
C ILE A 198 14.93 7.45 8.51
N THR A 199 14.93 8.77 8.38
CA THR A 199 14.89 9.44 7.07
C THR A 199 16.07 9.00 6.22
N LYS A 200 17.28 9.01 6.79
CA LYS A 200 18.50 8.56 6.13
C LYS A 200 18.40 7.11 5.71
N ILE A 201 17.99 6.21 6.60
CA ILE A 201 17.83 4.77 6.29
C ILE A 201 16.83 4.58 5.15
N ILE A 202 15.68 5.27 5.15
CA ILE A 202 14.69 5.15 4.08
C ILE A 202 15.25 5.67 2.75
N LEU A 203 15.96 6.80 2.75
CA LEU A 203 16.57 7.37 1.55
C LEU A 203 17.72 6.52 1.00
N GLU A 204 18.55 5.94 1.88
CA GLU A 204 19.67 5.06 1.48
C GLU A 204 19.18 3.70 0.98
N ASN A 205 18.07 3.19 1.53
CA ASN A 205 17.45 1.94 1.09
C ASN A 205 16.33 2.14 0.06
N HIS A 206 16.18 3.36 -0.46
CA HIS A 206 15.16 3.72 -1.43
C HIS A 206 15.11 2.73 -2.61
N ASP A 207 16.27 2.43 -3.18
CA ASP A 207 16.39 1.54 -4.34
C ASP A 207 15.89 0.12 -4.05
N PHE A 208 16.09 -0.36 -2.81
CA PHE A 208 15.59 -1.67 -2.40
C PHE A 208 14.05 -1.74 -2.41
N ILE A 209 13.37 -0.68 -1.96
CA ILE A 209 11.90 -0.60 -1.95
C ILE A 209 11.38 -0.53 -3.40
N VAL A 210 11.99 0.30 -4.23
CA VAL A 210 11.63 0.45 -5.65
C VAL A 210 11.79 -0.88 -6.38
N ASP A 211 12.90 -1.57 -6.17
CA ASP A 211 13.17 -2.88 -6.75
C ASP A 211 12.20 -3.95 -6.26
N LEU A 212 11.79 -3.92 -4.99
CA LEU A 212 10.79 -4.83 -4.45
C LEU A 212 9.44 -4.65 -5.15
N VAL A 213 8.98 -3.41 -5.31
CA VAL A 213 7.74 -3.09 -6.02
C VAL A 213 7.84 -3.51 -7.49
N LYS A 214 8.95 -3.19 -8.16
CA LYS A 214 9.21 -3.59 -9.55
C LYS A 214 9.13 -5.10 -9.73
N ARG A 215 9.87 -5.88 -8.94
CA ARG A 215 9.84 -7.35 -8.99
C ARG A 215 8.43 -7.88 -8.76
N ARG A 216 7.67 -7.30 -7.83
CA ARG A 216 6.30 -7.73 -7.56
C ARG A 216 5.39 -7.50 -8.77
N LEU A 217 5.45 -6.31 -9.38
CA LEU A 217 4.66 -5.97 -10.57
C LEU A 217 5.02 -6.83 -11.79
N GLU A 218 6.30 -7.15 -11.97
CA GLU A 218 6.75 -8.02 -13.05
C GLU A 218 6.41 -9.50 -12.82
N SER A 219 6.32 -9.94 -11.55
CA SER A 219 6.03 -11.34 -11.19
C SER A 219 4.58 -11.78 -11.37
N ILE A 220 3.61 -10.84 -11.32
CA ILE A 220 2.19 -11.19 -11.41
C ILE A 220 1.80 -11.53 -12.85
N SER A 221 0.89 -12.49 -12.99
CA SER A 221 0.36 -12.89 -14.30
C SER A 221 -0.56 -11.82 -14.90
N ASP A 222 -0.78 -11.87 -16.22
CA ASP A 222 -1.73 -10.98 -16.92
C ASP A 222 -3.14 -11.07 -16.32
N LYS A 223 -3.55 -12.26 -15.90
CA LYS A 223 -4.85 -12.48 -15.25
C LYS A 223 -4.93 -11.76 -13.92
N GLU A 224 -3.92 -11.92 -13.06
CA GLU A 224 -3.87 -11.24 -11.77
C GLU A 224 -3.81 -9.72 -11.92
N PHE A 225 -3.08 -9.22 -12.92
CA PHE A 225 -3.04 -7.80 -13.24
C PHE A 225 -4.42 -7.27 -13.66
N ILE A 226 -5.11 -7.97 -14.58
CA ILE A 226 -6.47 -7.62 -14.98
C ILE A 226 -7.41 -7.62 -13.77
N ASP A 227 -7.35 -8.66 -12.94
CA ASP A 227 -8.24 -8.80 -11.79
C ASP A 227 -7.99 -7.69 -10.75
N ALA A 228 -6.73 -7.29 -10.54
CA ALA A 228 -6.38 -6.15 -9.68
C ALA A 228 -6.96 -4.83 -10.22
N VAL A 229 -6.78 -4.54 -11.52
CA VAL A 229 -7.32 -3.32 -12.13
C VAL A 229 -8.85 -3.33 -12.13
N LYS A 230 -9.49 -4.46 -12.41
CA LYS A 230 -10.94 -4.62 -12.31
C LYS A 230 -11.42 -4.34 -10.90
N LYS A 231 -10.81 -4.97 -9.89
CA LYS A 231 -11.21 -4.78 -8.50
C LYS A 231 -11.16 -3.30 -8.08
N ALA A 232 -10.20 -2.54 -8.59
CA ALA A 232 -10.05 -1.11 -8.28
C ALA A 232 -11.02 -0.19 -9.05
N SER A 233 -11.47 -0.57 -10.26
CA SER A 233 -12.20 0.33 -11.18
C SER A 233 -13.60 -0.11 -11.56
N TRP A 234 -14.00 -1.34 -11.24
CA TRP A 234 -15.21 -1.95 -11.81
C TRP A 234 -16.49 -1.16 -11.52
N ASP A 235 -16.67 -0.73 -10.28
CA ASP A 235 -17.89 -0.04 -9.86
C ASP A 235 -18.02 1.34 -10.54
N GLU A 236 -16.92 2.06 -10.69
CA GLU A 236 -16.88 3.35 -11.41
C GLU A 236 -17.18 3.17 -12.90
N LEU A 237 -16.66 2.11 -13.52
CA LEU A 237 -16.95 1.81 -14.93
C LEU A 237 -18.44 1.47 -15.15
N GLN A 238 -19.16 0.95 -14.16
CA GLN A 238 -20.61 0.74 -14.27
C GLN A 238 -21.37 2.06 -14.39
N TRP A 239 -20.96 3.08 -13.66
CA TRP A 239 -21.59 4.41 -13.72
C TRP A 239 -21.47 5.04 -15.11
N ILE A 240 -20.34 4.85 -15.80
CA ILE A 240 -20.17 5.31 -17.18
C ILE A 240 -21.25 4.69 -18.09
N ARG A 241 -21.49 3.38 -17.98
CA ARG A 241 -22.52 2.68 -18.78
C ARG A 241 -23.93 3.16 -18.47
N PHE A 242 -24.22 3.40 -17.19
CA PHE A 242 -25.52 3.92 -16.77
C PHE A 242 -25.74 5.33 -17.33
N ASN A 243 -24.72 6.19 -17.27
CA ASN A 243 -24.77 7.54 -17.82
C ASN A 243 -24.96 7.52 -19.35
N GLY A 244 -24.29 6.62 -20.07
CA GLY A 244 -24.51 6.42 -21.51
C GLY A 244 -25.94 6.03 -21.85
N ALA A 245 -26.55 5.15 -21.05
CA ALA A 245 -27.96 4.77 -21.22
C ALA A 245 -28.91 5.94 -20.94
N VAL A 246 -28.69 6.70 -19.87
CA VAL A 246 -29.52 7.87 -19.50
C VAL A 246 -29.40 8.97 -20.55
N LEU A 247 -28.18 9.31 -20.97
CA LEU A 247 -27.96 10.32 -21.99
C LEU A 247 -28.57 9.91 -23.34
N GLY A 248 -28.38 8.64 -23.72
CA GLY A 248 -29.03 8.07 -24.91
C GLY A 248 -30.55 8.19 -24.85
N PHE A 249 -31.16 7.91 -23.68
CA PHE A 249 -32.60 8.08 -23.49
C PHE A 249 -33.06 9.52 -23.68
N VAL A 250 -32.38 10.48 -23.04
CA VAL A 250 -32.73 11.90 -23.13
C VAL A 250 -32.64 12.40 -24.57
N ILE A 251 -31.56 12.06 -25.28
CA ILE A 251 -31.38 12.44 -26.69
C ILE A 251 -32.45 11.76 -27.56
N GLY A 252 -32.74 10.48 -27.35
CA GLY A 252 -33.75 9.75 -28.10
C GLY A 252 -35.16 10.32 -27.89
N VAL A 253 -35.52 10.69 -26.66
CA VAL A 253 -36.80 11.37 -26.37
C VAL A 253 -36.86 12.72 -27.07
N PHE A 254 -35.79 13.51 -27.01
CA PHE A 254 -35.73 14.81 -27.68
C PHE A 254 -35.92 14.68 -29.20
N LEU A 255 -35.20 13.74 -29.84
CA LEU A 255 -35.37 13.43 -31.26
C LEU A 255 -36.77 12.90 -31.58
N GLY A 256 -37.33 12.07 -30.71
CA GLY A 256 -38.69 11.55 -30.84
C GLY A 256 -39.75 12.65 -30.79
N ILE A 257 -39.56 13.66 -29.94
CA ILE A 257 -40.43 14.84 -29.89
C ILE A 257 -40.29 15.67 -31.18
N LEU A 258 -39.06 15.91 -31.65
CA LEU A 258 -38.84 16.66 -32.89
C LEU A 258 -39.50 15.99 -34.11
N ASN A 259 -39.40 14.67 -34.21
CA ASN A 259 -40.01 13.85 -35.27
C ASN A 259 -41.56 13.82 -35.21
N LEU A 260 -42.16 14.39 -34.18
CA LEU A 260 -43.62 14.54 -34.10
C LEU A 260 -44.08 15.95 -34.49
N VAL A 261 -43.17 16.93 -34.43
CA VAL A 261 -43.44 18.34 -34.72
C VAL A 261 -43.13 18.68 -36.18
N TRP A 262 -42.21 17.95 -36.80
CA TRP A 262 -41.75 18.08 -38.19
C TRP A 262 -42.00 16.79 -38.96
#